data_AF-A0A969C2F6-F1
#
_entry.id   AF-A0A969C2F6-F1
#
_cell.length_a   1.000
_cell.length_b   1.000
_cell.length_c   1.000
_cell.angle_alpha   90.00
_cell.angle_beta   90.00
_cell.angle_gamma   90.00
#
_symmetry.space_group_name_H-M   'P 1'
#
loop_
_entity.id
_entity.type
_entity.pdbx_description
1 polymer ?
#
loop_
_entity_poly.entity_id
_entity_poly.type
_entity_poly.pdbx_seq_one_letter_code
_entity_poly.pdbx_strand_id
1 'polypeptide(L)'
;MQQKGVTITGQNRVINAKEKMSLSVGSSVATVEITKLESPPFSLIAAKTMKPSQNMYTETILRILGEQVGDKTNPKSTSRERGIGVIKNFMTQIGNPADAIIQWDGSGLSRHNLITPASNVKLYEYLAKKPECSSVARFTNHWRN
;
A
#
# COMPACT_ATOMS: atom_id res chain seq x y z
N MET A 1 -13.63 -22.24 11.94
CA MET A 1 -14.09 -22.24 13.35
C MET A 1 -14.83 -23.54 13.69
N GLN A 2 -15.87 -23.90 12.93
CA GLN A 2 -16.64 -25.11 13.20
C GLN A 2 -15.82 -26.42 13.12
N GLN A 3 -14.93 -26.56 12.13
CA GLN A 3 -13.98 -27.68 12.04
C GLN A 3 -12.98 -27.75 13.21
N LYS A 4 -12.86 -26.68 14.00
CA LYS A 4 -12.01 -26.60 15.19
C LYS A 4 -12.82 -26.69 16.49
N GLY A 5 -14.08 -27.14 16.42
CA GLY A 5 -14.97 -27.34 17.57
C GLY A 5 -15.66 -26.09 18.09
N VAL A 6 -15.56 -24.94 17.41
CA VAL A 6 -16.22 -23.69 17.81
C VAL A 6 -17.58 -23.57 17.12
N THR A 7 -18.65 -23.62 17.90
CA THR A 7 -20.03 -23.44 17.43
C THR A 7 -20.40 -21.96 17.37
N ILE A 8 -20.86 -21.49 16.20
CA ILE A 8 -21.36 -20.12 15.99
C ILE A 8 -22.87 -20.21 15.83
N THR A 9 -23.62 -19.60 16.75
CA THR A 9 -25.09 -19.64 16.77
C THR A 9 -25.75 -18.39 16.18
N GLY A 10 -24.97 -17.33 15.95
CA GLY A 10 -25.44 -16.04 15.42
C GLY A 10 -25.33 -15.90 13.90
N GLN A 11 -25.78 -14.75 13.39
CA GLN A 11 -25.70 -14.38 11.97
C GLN A 11 -24.42 -13.60 11.65
N ASN A 12 -23.91 -13.75 10.44
CA ASN A 12 -22.77 -12.96 9.95
C ASN A 12 -23.22 -11.54 9.59
N ARG A 13 -22.44 -10.53 10.01
CA ARG A 13 -22.68 -9.12 9.65
C ARG A 13 -21.38 -8.44 9.27
N VAL A 14 -21.43 -7.60 8.23
CA VAL A 14 -20.35 -6.67 7.89
C VAL A 14 -20.57 -5.38 8.68
N ILE A 15 -19.55 -4.93 9.40
CA ILE A 15 -19.60 -3.72 10.21
C ILE A 15 -18.44 -2.83 9.76
N ASN A 16 -18.73 -1.60 9.35
CA ASN A 16 -17.70 -0.62 9.01
C ASN A 16 -17.20 0.15 10.25
N ALA A 17 -16.16 0.97 10.09
CA ALA A 17 -15.58 1.71 11.22
C ALA A 17 -16.57 2.67 11.91
N LYS A 18 -17.49 3.29 11.16
CA LYS A 18 -18.51 4.21 11.70
C LYS A 18 -19.54 3.45 12.53
N GLU A 19 -20.05 2.35 11.99
CA GLU A 19 -20.98 1.46 12.68
C GLU A 19 -20.32 0.81 13.90
N LYS A 20 -19.04 0.44 13.81
CA LYS A 20 -18.26 -0.08 14.95
C LYS A 20 -18.21 0.94 16.07
N MET A 21 -17.97 2.22 15.76
CA MET A 21 -17.95 3.30 16.75
C MET A 21 -19.34 3.52 17.37
N SER A 22 -20.41 3.48 16.57
CA SER A 22 -21.78 3.56 17.08
C SER A 22 -22.15 2.37 17.98
N LEU A 23 -21.65 1.17 17.66
CA LEU A 23 -21.88 -0.05 18.46
C LEU A 23 -21.09 -0.04 19.77
N SER A 24 -19.87 0.50 19.77
CA SER A 24 -19.06 0.63 21.00
C SER A 24 -19.63 1.66 21.97
N VAL A 25 -20.33 2.70 21.47
CA VAL A 25 -20.96 3.73 22.33
C VAL A 25 -22.18 3.18 23.08
N GLY A 26 -22.84 2.15 22.56
CA GLY A 26 -24.01 1.50 23.18
C GLY A 26 -23.72 0.25 24.00
N SER A 27 -22.46 -0.22 24.06
CA SER A 27 -22.08 -1.47 24.72
C SER A 27 -21.22 -1.20 25.96
N SER A 28 -21.71 -1.60 27.13
CA SER A 28 -21.00 -1.44 28.42
C SER A 28 -19.90 -2.49 28.66
N VAL A 29 -19.73 -3.44 27.74
CA VAL A 29 -18.72 -4.50 27.83
C VAL A 29 -17.53 -4.15 26.94
N ALA A 30 -16.35 -4.06 27.56
CA ALA A 30 -15.10 -3.81 26.84
C ALA A 30 -14.83 -4.91 25.81
N THR A 31 -14.36 -4.53 24.63
CA THR A 31 -13.95 -5.49 23.60
C THR A 31 -12.64 -6.14 24.02
N VAL A 32 -12.58 -7.47 24.02
CA VAL A 32 -11.37 -8.25 24.33
C VAL A 32 -10.83 -8.85 23.03
N GLU A 33 -9.54 -8.62 22.76
CA GLU A 33 -8.84 -9.26 21.64
C GLU A 33 -8.62 -10.76 21.94
N ILE A 34 -9.17 -11.64 21.12
CA ILE A 34 -9.08 -13.10 21.31
C ILE A 34 -7.87 -13.69 20.57
N THR A 35 -7.50 -13.13 19.42
CA THR A 35 -6.36 -13.59 18.62
C THR A 35 -5.87 -12.49 17.69
N LYS A 36 -4.57 -12.52 17.41
CA LYS A 36 -3.90 -11.70 16.40
C LYS A 36 -3.16 -12.59 15.41
N LEU A 37 -3.09 -12.17 14.16
CA LEU A 37 -2.22 -12.78 13.16
C LEU A 37 -1.44 -11.68 12.45
N GLU A 38 -0.12 -11.71 12.63
CA GLU A 38 0.77 -10.78 11.93
C GLU A 38 1.05 -11.29 10.52
N SER A 39 1.18 -10.35 9.58
CA SER A 39 1.65 -10.67 8.24
C SER A 39 3.13 -11.06 8.25
N PRO A 40 3.63 -11.69 7.18
CA PRO A 40 5.06 -11.74 6.92
C PRO A 40 5.67 -10.32 6.85
N PRO A 41 7.00 -10.19 6.98
CA PRO A 41 7.67 -8.89 6.89
C PRO A 41 7.45 -8.23 5.52
N PHE A 42 7.40 -6.89 5.51
CA PHE A 42 7.12 -6.12 4.30
C PHE A 42 8.12 -6.40 3.17
N SER A 43 9.39 -6.67 3.47
CA SER A 43 10.41 -7.03 2.48
C SER A 43 10.01 -8.25 1.63
N LEU A 44 9.41 -9.26 2.26
CA LEU A 44 8.93 -10.46 1.57
C LEU A 44 7.69 -10.15 0.72
N ILE A 45 6.78 -9.32 1.24
CA ILE A 45 5.59 -8.86 0.50
C ILE A 45 6.03 -8.09 -0.74
N ALA A 46 6.94 -7.13 -0.60
CA ALA A 46 7.50 -6.32 -1.68
C ALA A 46 8.18 -7.18 -2.75
N ALA A 47 8.97 -8.18 -2.34
CA ALA A 47 9.61 -9.11 -3.27
C ALA A 47 8.56 -9.88 -4.12
N LYS A 48 7.48 -10.36 -3.49
CA LYS A 48 6.37 -11.06 -4.17
C LYS A 48 5.48 -10.13 -5.01
N THR A 49 5.47 -8.84 -4.70
CA THR A 49 4.78 -7.82 -5.52
C THR A 49 5.45 -7.69 -6.88
N MET A 50 6.79 -7.58 -6.93
CA MET A 50 7.53 -7.29 -8.16
C MET A 50 7.55 -8.45 -9.16
N LYS A 51 7.77 -9.69 -8.70
CA LYS A 51 7.65 -10.90 -9.54
C LYS A 51 6.68 -11.87 -8.85
N PRO A 52 5.58 -12.28 -9.49
CA PRO A 52 5.22 -12.13 -10.91
C PRO A 52 4.38 -10.87 -11.25
N SER A 53 4.57 -9.73 -10.56
CA SER A 53 3.75 -8.50 -10.74
C SER A 53 2.30 -8.67 -10.23
N GLN A 54 2.14 -8.72 -8.91
CA GLN A 54 0.84 -8.92 -8.26
C GLN A 54 0.08 -7.60 -8.04
N ASN A 55 -0.89 -7.32 -8.92
CA ASN A 55 -1.68 -6.07 -8.89
C ASN A 55 -2.45 -5.86 -7.59
N MET A 56 -2.96 -6.94 -6.97
CA MET A 56 -3.65 -6.81 -5.69
C MET A 56 -2.71 -6.30 -4.59
N TYR A 57 -1.43 -6.71 -4.62
CA TYR A 57 -0.46 -6.27 -3.64
C TYR A 57 -0.08 -4.82 -3.84
N THR A 58 0.12 -4.36 -5.09
CA THR A 58 0.42 -2.94 -5.35
C THR A 58 -0.71 -2.03 -4.87
N GLU A 59 -1.96 -2.39 -5.14
CA GLU A 59 -3.15 -1.65 -4.66
C GLU A 59 -3.26 -1.63 -3.14
N THR A 60 -2.94 -2.75 -2.49
CA THR A 60 -2.99 -2.86 -1.04
C THR A 60 -1.90 -2.02 -0.39
N ILE A 61 -0.67 -2.09 -0.92
CA ILE A 61 0.48 -1.29 -0.45
C ILE A 61 0.19 0.20 -0.62
N LEU A 62 -0.38 0.62 -1.76
CA LEU A 62 -0.76 2.01 -2.00
C LEU A 62 -1.73 2.53 -0.93
N ARG A 63 -2.76 1.74 -0.58
CA ARG A 63 -3.74 2.13 0.45
C ARG A 63 -3.12 2.14 1.84
N ILE A 64 -2.24 1.19 2.16
CA ILE A 64 -1.48 1.18 3.42
C ILE A 64 -0.62 2.43 3.54
N LEU A 65 0.09 2.84 2.47
CA LEU A 65 0.85 4.09 2.46
C LEU A 65 -0.05 5.30 2.78
N GLY A 66 -1.24 5.36 2.18
CA GLY A 66 -2.19 6.43 2.46
C GLY A 66 -2.77 6.42 3.88
N GLU A 67 -2.88 5.25 4.52
CA GLU A 67 -3.34 5.15 5.91
C GLU A 67 -2.22 5.42 6.93
N GLN A 68 -0.99 5.02 6.64
CA GLN A 68 0.12 5.11 7.59
C GLN A 68 0.89 6.44 7.48
N VAL A 69 1.05 6.96 6.26
CA VAL A 69 1.93 8.11 5.96
C VAL A 69 1.16 9.28 5.36
N GLY A 70 0.03 9.00 4.69
CA GLY A 70 -0.72 10.01 3.97
C GLY A 70 -1.33 11.10 4.85
N ASP A 71 -1.49 12.29 4.26
CA ASP A 71 -2.08 13.44 4.92
C ASP A 71 -3.58 13.21 5.24
N LYS A 72 -3.93 13.26 6.52
CA LYS A 72 -5.29 13.02 7.04
C LYS A 72 -6.06 14.32 7.32
N THR A 73 -5.52 15.48 6.97
CA THR A 73 -6.19 16.77 7.16
C THR A 73 -7.52 16.86 6.43
N ASN A 74 -7.63 16.23 5.25
CA ASN A 74 -8.89 16.09 4.53
C ASN A 74 -9.58 14.76 4.89
N PRO A 75 -10.66 14.78 5.70
CA PRO A 75 -11.36 13.56 6.11
C PRO A 75 -12.13 12.89 4.95
N LYS A 76 -12.37 13.60 3.84
CA LYS A 76 -13.05 13.05 2.66
C LYS A 76 -12.12 12.28 1.74
N SER A 77 -10.80 12.46 1.87
CA SER A 77 -9.84 11.75 1.04
C SER A 77 -9.83 10.26 1.37
N THR A 78 -9.78 9.44 0.33
CA THR A 78 -9.64 7.99 0.43
C THR A 78 -8.19 7.60 0.73
N SER A 79 -7.98 6.39 1.25
CA SER A 79 -6.64 5.81 1.44
C SER A 79 -5.84 5.78 0.12
N ARG A 80 -6.52 5.56 -1.00
CA ARG A 80 -5.88 5.55 -2.33
C ARG A 80 -5.34 6.93 -2.69
N GLU A 81 -6.17 7.96 -2.59
CA GLU A 81 -5.78 9.35 -2.92
C GLU A 81 -4.65 9.83 -2.02
N ARG A 82 -4.72 9.53 -0.72
CA ARG A 82 -3.63 9.79 0.22
C ARG A 82 -2.35 9.07 -0.19
N GLY A 83 -2.43 7.79 -0.56
CA GLY A 83 -1.28 7.01 -1.02
C GLY A 83 -0.64 7.59 -2.30
N ILE A 84 -1.46 8.01 -3.26
CA ILE A 84 -0.99 8.71 -4.47
C ILE A 84 -0.28 10.01 -4.09
N GLY A 85 -0.83 10.78 -3.16
CA GLY A 85 -0.20 11.98 -2.61
C GLY A 85 1.18 11.72 -1.99
N VAL A 86 1.33 10.63 -1.23
CA VAL A 86 2.62 10.21 -0.67
C VAL A 86 3.64 9.93 -1.76
N ILE A 87 3.26 9.16 -2.79
CA ILE A 87 4.16 8.84 -3.91
C ILE A 87 4.54 10.11 -4.67
N LYS A 88 3.57 10.99 -4.94
CA LYS A 88 3.81 12.28 -5.62
C LYS A 88 4.81 13.16 -4.85
N ASN A 89 4.65 13.24 -3.52
CA ASN A 89 5.56 13.99 -2.66
C ASN A 89 6.96 13.39 -2.67
N PHE A 90 7.07 12.06 -2.58
CA PHE A 90 8.35 11.36 -2.68
C PHE A 90 9.05 11.61 -4.03
N MET A 91 8.31 11.51 -5.14
CA MET A 91 8.87 11.75 -6.48
C MET A 91 9.35 13.20 -6.64
N THR A 92 8.63 14.16 -6.06
CA THR A 92 9.08 15.57 -5.97
C THR A 92 10.36 15.71 -5.14
N GLN A 93 10.43 15.04 -3.99
CA GLN A 93 11.61 15.08 -3.09
C GLN A 93 12.88 14.54 -3.77
N ILE A 94 12.77 13.56 -4.67
CA ILE A 94 13.92 13.06 -5.43
C ILE A 94 14.21 13.89 -6.70
N GLY A 95 13.55 15.04 -6.86
CA GLY A 95 13.85 16.04 -7.89
C GLY A 95 13.02 15.95 -9.16
N ASN A 96 11.89 15.22 -9.16
CA ASN A 96 10.93 15.29 -10.27
C ASN A 96 10.05 16.54 -10.17
N PRO A 97 9.62 17.13 -11.30
CA PRO A 97 8.61 18.17 -11.26
C PRO A 97 7.26 17.58 -10.79
N ALA A 98 6.42 18.43 -10.20
CA ALA A 98 5.18 17.99 -9.54
C ALA A 98 4.14 17.41 -10.50
N ASP A 99 4.26 17.67 -11.80
CA ASP A 99 3.40 17.20 -12.88
C ASP A 99 4.04 16.08 -13.71
N ALA A 100 5.25 15.63 -13.36
CA ALA A 100 5.97 14.60 -14.12
C ALA A 100 5.28 13.23 -14.14
N ILE A 101 4.36 13.02 -13.20
CA ILE A 101 3.66 11.75 -12.96
C ILE A 101 2.18 12.05 -12.70
N ILE A 102 1.33 11.33 -13.44
CA ILE A 102 -0.09 11.23 -13.17
C ILE A 102 -0.36 9.79 -12.79
N GLN A 103 -0.75 9.56 -11.54
CA GLN A 103 -1.00 8.22 -11.01
C GLN A 103 -2.45 8.08 -10.55
N TRP A 104 -3.09 6.99 -10.97
CA TRP A 104 -4.48 6.66 -10.66
C TRP A 104 -4.61 5.38 -9.86
N ASP A 105 -3.63 4.49 -9.96
CA ASP A 105 -3.61 3.20 -9.28
C ASP A 105 -2.17 2.84 -8.87
N GLY A 106 -2.00 1.80 -8.06
CA GLY A 106 -0.69 1.29 -7.67
C GLY A 106 -0.13 0.28 -8.67
N SER A 107 -0.99 -0.35 -9.47
CA SER A 107 -0.64 -1.48 -10.32
C SER A 107 -0.10 -1.12 -11.70
N GLY A 108 -0.41 0.06 -12.22
CA GLY A 108 -0.12 0.43 -13.60
C GLY A 108 -1.20 -0.01 -14.60
N LEU A 109 -2.27 -0.69 -14.18
CA LEU A 109 -3.36 -1.12 -15.08
C LEU A 109 -4.20 0.04 -15.59
N SER A 110 -4.32 1.12 -14.80
CA SER A 110 -5.04 2.31 -15.25
C SER A 110 -4.36 2.94 -16.48
N ARG A 111 -5.13 3.10 -17.56
CA ARG A 111 -4.70 3.79 -18.78
C ARG A 111 -4.46 5.29 -18.59
N HIS A 112 -4.94 5.85 -17.47
CA HIS A 112 -4.71 7.25 -17.12
C HIS A 112 -3.38 7.47 -16.39
N ASN A 113 -2.64 6.39 -16.08
CA ASN A 113 -1.29 6.52 -15.56
C ASN A 113 -0.36 7.09 -16.62
N LEU A 114 0.38 8.14 -16.27
CA LEU A 114 1.40 8.74 -17.11
C LEU A 114 2.66 8.97 -16.29
N ILE A 115 3.81 8.60 -16.87
CA ILE A 115 5.13 8.83 -16.30
C ILE A 115 6.09 9.12 -17.43
N THR A 116 6.94 10.14 -17.27
CA THR A 116 7.98 10.44 -18.27
C THR A 116 9.19 9.51 -18.11
N PRO A 117 9.89 9.15 -19.20
CA PRO A 117 11.13 8.38 -19.10
C PRO A 117 12.18 9.03 -18.19
N ALA A 118 12.30 10.36 -18.23
CA ALA A 118 13.20 11.12 -17.36
C ALA A 118 12.88 10.92 -15.86
N SER A 119 11.59 10.78 -15.51
CA SER A 119 11.19 10.53 -14.13
C SER A 119 11.57 9.14 -13.63
N ASN A 120 11.47 8.14 -14.52
CA ASN A 120 11.96 6.79 -14.23
C ASN A 120 13.47 6.76 -14.04
N VAL A 121 14.23 7.46 -14.88
CA VAL A 121 15.69 7.57 -14.73
C VAL A 121 16.06 8.16 -13.37
N LYS A 122 15.42 9.27 -12.96
CA LYS A 122 15.65 9.87 -11.64
C LYS A 122 15.32 8.92 -10.49
N LEU A 123 14.23 8.16 -10.59
CA LEU A 123 13.90 7.13 -9.62
C LEU A 123 15.01 6.07 -9.53
N TYR A 124 15.49 5.56 -10.67
CA TYR A 124 16.56 4.57 -10.69
C TYR A 124 17.89 5.11 -10.16
N GLU A 125 18.25 6.35 -10.48
CA GLU A 125 19.42 7.03 -9.92
C GLU A 125 19.33 7.18 -8.40
N TYR A 126 18.15 7.53 -7.88
CA TYR A 126 17.91 7.58 -6.44
C TYR A 126 18.09 6.21 -5.79
N LEU A 127 17.49 5.16 -6.36
CA LEU A 127 17.57 3.79 -5.84
C LEU A 127 19.01 3.25 -5.89
N ALA A 128 19.77 3.55 -6.95
CA ALA A 128 21.15 3.09 -7.10
C ALA A 128 22.09 3.63 -6.01
N LYS A 129 21.78 4.80 -5.44
CA LYS A 129 22.55 5.42 -4.34
C LYS A 129 22.23 4.81 -2.97
N LYS A 130 21.24 3.92 -2.86
CA LYS A 130 20.82 3.31 -1.59
C LYS A 130 21.39 1.89 -1.47
N PRO A 131 22.21 1.58 -0.44
CA PRO A 131 22.84 0.27 -0.30
C PRO A 131 21.81 -0.86 -0.15
N GLU A 132 20.67 -0.56 0.46
CA GLU A 132 19.52 -1.46 0.65
C GLU A 132 18.82 -1.84 -0.67
N CYS A 133 18.97 -1.02 -1.72
CA CYS A 133 18.38 -1.23 -3.05
C CYS A 133 19.36 -1.84 -4.07
N SER A 134 20.56 -2.24 -3.64
CA SER A 134 21.62 -2.79 -4.51
C SER A 134 21.23 -4.08 -5.25
N SER A 135 20.20 -4.81 -4.79
CA SER A 135 19.63 -5.96 -5.51
C SER A 135 18.74 -5.57 -6.70
N VAL A 136 18.13 -4.37 -6.69
CA VAL A 136 17.40 -3.81 -7.85
C VAL A 136 18.40 -3.38 -8.92
N ALA A 137 19.57 -2.88 -8.52
CA ALA A 137 20.67 -2.57 -9.45
C ALA A 137 21.29 -3.81 -10.11
N ARG A 138 21.08 -5.04 -9.60
CA ARG A 138 21.51 -6.27 -10.29
C ARG A 138 20.64 -6.63 -11.49
N PHE A 139 19.41 -6.12 -11.60
CA PHE A 139 18.55 -6.39 -12.77
C PHE A 139 19.08 -5.76 -14.05
N THR A 140 19.80 -4.63 -13.97
CA THR A 140 20.38 -3.97 -15.15
C THR A 140 21.66 -4.65 -15.64
N ASN A 141 22.38 -5.37 -14.78
CA ASN A 141 23.61 -6.08 -15.15
C ASN A 141 23.36 -7.48 -15.76
N HIS A 142 22.15 -8.02 -15.69
CA HIS A 142 21.83 -9.31 -16.32
C HIS A 142 21.63 -9.21 -17.84
N TRP A 143 21.35 -8.01 -18.37
CA TRP A 143 21.15 -7.75 -19.81
C TRP A 143 22.40 -7.21 -20.52
N ARG A 144 23.57 -7.30 -19.89
CA ARG A 144 24.86 -6.85 -20.44
C ARG A 144 25.76 -7.98 -20.94
N ASN A 145 25.23 -9.20 -21.08
CA ASN A 145 25.90 -10.33 -21.73
C ASN A 145 25.05 -10.82 -22.91
#